data_AF-A0A838DNW2-F1
#
_entry.id   AF-A0A838DNW2-F1
#
_cell.length_a   1.000
_cell.length_b   1.000
_cell.length_c   1.000
_cell.angle_alpha   90.00
_cell.angle_beta   90.00
_cell.angle_gamma   90.00
#
_symmetry.space_group_name_H-M   'P 1'
#
loop_
_entity.id
_entity.type
_entity.pdbx_description
1 polymer ?
#
loop_
_entity_poly.entity_id
_entity_poly.type
_entity_poly.pdbx_seq_one_letter_code
_entity_poly.pdbx_strand_id
1 'polypeptide(L)'
;MQNSMRTRRKKRLAGLVALLMLVSAVGLVVSFPGMAARAAASPRVTVAAIDPSLVAGRGARLGIVEQETENATTNGTILPFDTSAYTLSGEASGRQAVQLTPGQYVAFTLTQRANAMTIRYSIPDATTGGGIDAPLTVSVERHDRDLNNRENTHPQTITLTSKYSWLYNQYPFTNDPNAGLLHPDWWITECSCVPASTTPPPVITKPFRPMHFYNEQRLHLHDTYKAGDVVRLTVPANSNAAWTVIDLADFQEIDGPAPQPEHSVSVTHFGADPSGMRDSANAFDLAIQTAKASDKTVYIPAGMFQVNRHIIVD
;
A
#
# COMPACT_ATOMS: atom_id res chain seq x y z
N MET A 1 -76.29 15.24 -60.37
CA MET A 1 -77.63 15.33 -59.71
C MET A 1 -77.38 15.31 -58.21
N GLN A 2 -77.43 16.48 -57.55
CA GLN A 2 -78.50 16.89 -56.61
C GLN A 2 -78.75 15.81 -55.53
N ASN A 3 -78.68 16.03 -54.22
CA ASN A 3 -79.18 17.14 -53.39
C ASN A 3 -78.74 16.80 -51.94
N SER A 4 -78.25 17.72 -51.12
CA SER A 4 -79.00 18.70 -50.33
C SER A 4 -79.57 18.20 -48.98
N MET A 5 -79.26 19.00 -47.94
CA MET A 5 -80.04 19.31 -46.72
C MET A 5 -80.22 18.21 -45.65
N ARG A 6 -79.63 18.39 -44.46
CA ARG A 6 -80.21 19.09 -43.27
C ARG A 6 -81.63 18.59 -42.91
N THR A 7 -81.78 17.96 -41.74
CA THR A 7 -82.51 18.52 -40.58
C THR A 7 -82.57 17.57 -39.37
N ARG A 8 -82.94 18.16 -38.24
CA ARG A 8 -82.69 17.80 -36.85
C ARG A 8 -83.81 16.93 -36.22
N ARG A 9 -83.38 16.19 -35.18
CA ARG A 9 -84.06 15.85 -33.90
C ARG A 9 -85.30 14.93 -33.95
N LYS A 10 -85.24 13.82 -33.20
CA LYS A 10 -85.74 13.73 -31.81
C LYS A 10 -85.37 12.40 -31.11
N LYS A 11 -84.92 12.60 -29.86
CA LYS A 11 -84.68 11.74 -28.68
C LYS A 11 -85.38 10.37 -28.59
N ARG A 12 -84.64 9.36 -28.10
CA ARG A 12 -84.89 8.46 -26.94
C ARG A 12 -83.79 7.38 -26.94
N LEU A 13 -82.78 7.48 -26.08
CA LEU A 13 -82.64 6.92 -24.72
C LEU A 13 -82.63 5.37 -24.69
N ALA A 14 -81.50 4.84 -24.20
CA ALA A 14 -81.09 3.45 -23.92
C ALA A 14 -79.98 3.01 -24.89
N GLY A 15 -78.75 2.70 -24.49
CA GLY A 15 -78.15 2.55 -23.18
C GLY A 15 -76.92 1.69 -23.41
N LEU A 16 -75.72 2.24 -23.27
CA LEU A 16 -74.48 1.48 -23.14
C LEU A 16 -73.41 2.44 -22.63
N VAL A 17 -73.14 2.32 -21.33
CA VAL A 17 -72.02 2.96 -20.65
C VAL A 17 -70.76 2.24 -21.13
N ALA A 18 -70.06 2.82 -22.10
CA ALA A 18 -68.67 2.50 -22.39
C ALA A 18 -67.82 3.56 -21.67
N LEU A 19 -67.25 3.17 -20.53
CA LEU A 19 -66.36 4.01 -19.74
C LEU A 19 -65.01 4.11 -20.49
N LEU A 20 -64.76 5.26 -21.12
CA LEU A 20 -63.41 5.63 -21.56
C LEU A 20 -62.56 5.86 -20.30
N MET A 21 -61.69 4.91 -19.99
CA MET A 21 -60.60 5.10 -19.03
C MET A 21 -59.51 5.97 -19.69
N LEU A 22 -59.23 7.14 -19.11
CA LEU A 22 -57.94 7.78 -19.27
C LEU A 22 -56.88 6.85 -18.67
N VAL A 23 -56.06 6.22 -19.51
CA VAL A 23 -54.84 5.57 -19.04
C VAL A 23 -53.72 6.61 -19.08
N SER A 24 -53.41 7.15 -17.92
CA SER A 24 -52.16 7.84 -17.64
C SER A 24 -51.01 6.88 -17.94
N ALA A 25 -50.15 7.21 -18.91
CA ALA A 25 -48.94 6.45 -19.18
C ALA A 25 -47.97 6.63 -18.01
N VAL A 26 -48.05 5.74 -17.01
CA VAL A 26 -46.98 5.54 -16.04
C VAL A 26 -45.90 4.77 -16.78
N GLY A 27 -44.88 5.49 -17.25
CA GLY A 27 -43.65 4.86 -17.69
C GLY A 27 -43.02 4.16 -16.49
N LEU A 28 -43.00 2.82 -16.51
CA LEU A 28 -42.16 2.04 -15.61
C LEU A 28 -40.70 2.40 -15.94
N VAL A 29 -40.11 3.26 -15.12
CA VAL A 29 -38.65 3.40 -15.07
C VAL A 29 -38.14 2.15 -14.36
N VAL A 30 -37.65 1.20 -15.15
CA VAL A 30 -36.88 0.07 -14.61
C VAL A 30 -35.55 0.67 -14.16
N SER A 31 -35.44 0.98 -12.87
CA SER A 31 -34.19 1.37 -12.24
C SER A 31 -33.24 0.18 -12.27
N PHE A 32 -32.39 0.09 -13.31
CA PHE A 32 -31.17 -0.68 -13.19
C PHE A 32 -30.36 -0.04 -12.05
N PRO A 33 -29.84 -0.82 -11.09
CA PRO A 33 -28.84 -0.29 -10.16
C PRO A 33 -27.58 -0.04 -11.00
N GLY A 34 -27.52 1.14 -11.62
CA GLY A 34 -26.29 1.65 -12.19
C GLY A 34 -25.30 1.75 -11.04
N MET A 35 -24.15 1.08 -11.18
CA MET A 35 -22.97 1.37 -10.40
C MET A 35 -22.76 2.88 -10.47
N ALA A 36 -23.11 3.57 -9.39
CA ALA A 36 -22.77 4.98 -9.25
C ALA A 36 -21.24 5.03 -9.32
N ALA A 37 -20.72 5.52 -10.44
CA ALA A 37 -19.31 5.87 -10.54
C ALA A 37 -19.08 6.93 -9.46
N ARG A 38 -18.46 6.51 -8.36
CA ARG A 38 -18.03 7.42 -7.31
C ARG A 38 -17.08 8.40 -7.99
N ALA A 39 -17.39 9.71 -7.93
CA ALA A 39 -16.46 10.73 -8.39
C ALA A 39 -15.11 10.46 -7.71
N ALA A 40 -14.04 10.33 -8.49
CA ALA A 40 -12.71 10.10 -7.95
C ALA A 40 -12.41 11.22 -6.96
N ALA A 41 -12.23 10.88 -5.68
CA ALA A 41 -11.79 11.84 -4.69
C ALA A 41 -10.45 12.42 -5.16
N SER A 42 -10.29 13.74 -5.08
CA SER A 42 -9.01 14.37 -5.41
C SER A 42 -7.91 13.74 -4.53
N PRO A 43 -6.75 13.41 -5.11
CA PRO A 43 -5.66 12.81 -4.33
C PRO A 43 -5.28 13.71 -3.16
N ARG A 44 -5.10 13.10 -1.99
CA ARG A 44 -4.70 13.81 -0.76
C ARG A 44 -3.27 13.47 -0.43
N VAL A 45 -2.47 14.51 -0.24
CA VAL A 45 -1.07 14.41 0.21
C VAL A 45 -1.03 14.72 1.69
N THR A 46 -0.21 13.96 2.43
CA THR A 46 -0.04 14.09 3.87
C THR A 46 1.44 14.19 4.24
N VAL A 47 1.68 14.48 5.52
CA VAL A 47 2.97 14.25 6.18
C VAL A 47 2.66 13.52 7.48
N ALA A 48 2.97 12.22 7.54
CA ALA A 48 2.55 11.33 8.62
C ALA A 48 1.04 11.42 8.90
N ALA A 49 0.21 11.28 7.86
CA ALA A 49 -1.25 11.45 7.85
C ALA A 49 -1.79 12.84 8.25
N ILE A 50 -0.94 13.85 8.41
CA ILE A 50 -1.34 15.21 8.77
C ILE A 50 -1.39 16.09 7.52
N ASP A 51 -2.37 17.00 7.47
CA ASP A 51 -2.43 18.02 6.42
C ASP A 51 -1.12 18.85 6.38
N PRO A 52 -0.44 18.95 5.22
CA PRO A 52 0.84 19.67 5.10
C PRO A 52 0.83 21.11 5.63
N SER A 53 -0.32 21.79 5.60
CA SER A 53 -0.46 23.16 6.10
C SER A 53 -0.28 23.25 7.63
N LEU A 54 -0.61 22.18 8.37
CA LEU A 54 -0.48 22.11 9.83
C LEU A 54 0.94 21.80 10.30
N VAL A 55 1.79 21.32 9.40
CA VAL A 55 3.19 20.96 9.68
C VAL A 55 4.19 21.89 9.00
N ALA A 56 3.73 23.00 8.42
CA ALA A 56 4.59 23.96 7.73
C ALA A 56 5.77 24.41 8.62
N GLY A 57 7.00 24.20 8.13
CA GLY A 57 8.23 24.56 8.85
C GLY A 57 8.67 23.56 9.94
N ARG A 58 8.01 22.40 10.06
CA ARG A 58 8.37 21.32 10.99
C ARG A 58 8.74 20.04 10.22
N GLY A 59 9.49 19.16 10.86
CA GLY A 59 9.86 17.86 10.29
C GLY A 59 10.96 17.94 9.24
N ALA A 60 11.28 16.79 8.64
CA ALA A 60 12.26 16.69 7.57
C ALA A 60 11.67 17.20 6.25
N ARG A 61 12.51 17.89 5.44
CA ARG A 61 12.16 18.26 4.08
C ARG A 61 12.61 17.14 3.15
N LEU A 62 11.68 16.27 2.81
CA LEU A 62 11.92 15.11 1.95
C LEU A 62 11.40 15.39 0.55
N GLY A 63 12.02 14.81 -0.47
CA GLY A 63 11.57 14.87 -1.87
C GLY A 63 10.42 13.92 -2.19
N ILE A 64 9.70 13.45 -1.17
CA ILE A 64 8.64 12.44 -1.28
C ILE A 64 7.27 13.12 -1.20
N VAL A 65 6.29 12.49 -1.82
CA VAL A 65 4.87 12.78 -1.63
C VAL A 65 4.20 11.54 -1.06
N GLU A 66 3.80 11.65 0.21
CA GLU A 66 3.08 10.61 0.95
C GLU A 66 1.58 10.70 0.62
N GLN A 67 0.96 9.57 0.37
CA GLN A 67 -0.50 9.43 0.24
C GLN A 67 -1.00 8.26 1.09
N GLU A 68 -1.93 8.56 2.00
CA GLU A 68 -2.61 7.56 2.83
C GLU A 68 -3.62 6.73 2.02
N THR A 69 -3.63 5.42 2.24
CA THR A 69 -4.36 4.48 1.39
C THR A 69 -5.87 4.59 1.57
N GLU A 70 -6.36 4.94 2.77
CA GLU A 70 -7.78 5.18 3.05
C GLU A 70 -8.36 6.39 2.32
N ASN A 71 -7.51 7.27 1.78
CA ASN A 71 -7.92 8.40 0.93
C ASN A 71 -7.87 8.05 -0.58
N ALA A 72 -7.35 6.87 -0.95
CA ALA A 72 -7.21 6.42 -2.32
C ALA A 72 -8.45 5.64 -2.81
N THR A 73 -8.52 5.40 -4.13
CA THR A 73 -9.63 4.61 -4.70
C THR A 73 -9.37 3.13 -4.48
N THR A 74 -10.31 2.41 -3.87
CA THR A 74 -10.13 0.97 -3.60
C THR A 74 -11.44 0.19 -3.75
N ASN A 75 -11.33 -1.10 -4.08
CA ASN A 75 -12.41 -2.10 -3.94
C ASN A 75 -12.18 -3.06 -2.76
N GLY A 76 -11.17 -2.77 -1.93
CA GLY A 76 -10.88 -3.43 -0.67
C GLY A 76 -11.68 -2.88 0.50
N THR A 77 -11.28 -3.28 1.71
CA THR A 77 -11.92 -2.85 2.95
C THR A 77 -11.06 -1.80 3.65
N ILE A 78 -11.59 -0.60 3.85
CA ILE A 78 -10.94 0.40 4.70
C ILE A 78 -11.07 -0.07 6.15
N LEU A 79 -9.94 -0.26 6.82
CA LEU A 79 -9.90 -0.53 8.25
C LEU A 79 -10.31 0.74 9.00
N PRO A 80 -11.16 0.61 10.04
CA PRO A 80 -11.64 1.76 10.79
C PRO A 80 -10.49 2.41 11.56
N PHE A 81 -10.68 3.68 11.91
CA PHE A 81 -9.81 4.38 12.85
C PHE A 81 -9.77 3.62 14.18
N ASP A 82 -8.57 3.26 14.63
CA ASP A 82 -8.36 2.62 15.94
C ASP A 82 -7.00 2.98 16.53
N THR A 83 -6.98 3.36 17.80
CA THR A 83 -5.75 3.69 18.54
C THR A 83 -5.31 2.56 19.48
N SER A 84 -6.03 1.44 19.49
CA SER A 84 -5.73 0.30 20.36
C SER A 84 -4.41 -0.34 19.96
N ALA A 85 -3.53 -0.58 20.94
CA ALA A 85 -2.31 -1.33 20.72
C ALA A 85 -2.61 -2.74 20.19
N TYR A 86 -1.64 -3.34 19.49
CA TYR A 86 -1.73 -4.69 18.95
C TYR A 86 -2.83 -4.87 17.89
N THR A 87 -3.14 -3.79 17.17
CA THR A 87 -4.05 -3.81 16.01
C THR A 87 -3.36 -3.24 14.78
N LEU A 88 -3.78 -3.71 13.61
CA LEU A 88 -3.28 -3.20 12.32
C LEU A 88 -3.53 -1.70 12.17
N SER A 89 -4.74 -1.23 12.46
CA SER A 89 -5.07 0.20 12.47
C SER A 89 -4.25 0.98 13.50
N GLY A 90 -4.05 0.43 14.70
CA GLY A 90 -3.28 1.06 15.76
C GLY A 90 -1.83 1.38 15.37
N GLU A 91 -1.20 0.59 14.50
CA GLU A 91 0.16 0.82 13.99
C GLU A 91 0.23 1.45 12.59
N ALA A 92 -0.93 1.68 11.96
CA ALA A 92 -1.03 2.35 10.66
C ALA A 92 -0.77 3.86 10.80
N SER A 93 -0.28 4.49 9.74
CA SER A 93 -0.34 5.95 9.60
C SER A 93 -1.80 6.38 9.57
N GLY A 94 -2.11 7.55 10.13
CA GLY A 94 -3.51 8.02 10.23
C GLY A 94 -4.43 7.15 11.10
N ARG A 95 -3.93 6.03 11.63
CA ARG A 95 -4.66 4.98 12.33
C ARG A 95 -5.71 4.25 11.49
N GLN A 96 -5.54 4.28 10.17
CA GLN A 96 -6.40 3.62 9.19
C GLN A 96 -5.53 3.03 8.09
N ALA A 97 -6.05 2.05 7.36
CA ALA A 97 -5.36 1.45 6.22
C ALA A 97 -6.40 0.77 5.33
N VAL A 98 -5.97 0.18 4.21
CA VAL A 98 -6.84 -0.65 3.38
C VAL A 98 -6.39 -2.10 3.39
N GLN A 99 -7.28 -2.99 3.79
CA GLN A 99 -7.11 -4.43 3.67
C GLN A 99 -7.65 -4.94 2.33
N LEU A 100 -6.79 -5.67 1.63
CA LEU A 100 -7.04 -6.29 0.33
C LEU A 100 -7.01 -7.82 0.47
N THR A 101 -7.95 -8.50 -0.19
CA THR A 101 -7.91 -9.94 -0.45
C THR A 101 -7.51 -10.19 -1.91
N PRO A 102 -7.16 -11.44 -2.31
CA PRO A 102 -6.78 -11.73 -3.69
C PRO A 102 -7.80 -11.21 -4.73
N GLY A 103 -7.30 -10.46 -5.72
CA GLY A 103 -8.10 -9.78 -6.74
C GLY A 103 -8.54 -8.35 -6.39
N GLN A 104 -8.30 -7.87 -5.16
CA GLN A 104 -8.59 -6.50 -4.76
C GLN A 104 -7.39 -5.58 -4.99
N TYR A 105 -7.67 -4.27 -5.06
CA TYR A 105 -6.69 -3.25 -5.33
C TYR A 105 -6.92 -1.95 -4.54
N VAL A 106 -5.88 -1.15 -4.49
CA VAL A 106 -5.95 0.30 -4.21
C VAL A 106 -5.23 1.07 -5.32
N ALA A 107 -5.73 2.25 -5.65
CA ALA A 107 -5.27 3.08 -6.76
C ALA A 107 -5.08 4.54 -6.31
N PHE A 108 -3.83 4.99 -6.40
CA PHE A 108 -3.36 6.33 -6.06
C PHE A 108 -3.29 7.18 -7.32
N THR A 109 -3.74 8.43 -7.26
CA THR A 109 -3.53 9.40 -8.33
C THR A 109 -2.32 10.25 -7.98
N LEU A 110 -1.31 10.27 -8.84
CA LEU A 110 -0.10 11.07 -8.61
C LEU A 110 -0.45 12.56 -8.61
N THR A 111 0.16 13.32 -7.71
CA THR A 111 0.01 14.79 -7.64
C THR A 111 1.21 15.54 -8.23
N GLN A 112 2.30 14.83 -8.50
CA GLN A 112 3.51 15.34 -9.12
C GLN A 112 4.22 14.23 -9.92
N ARG A 113 5.39 14.53 -10.48
CA ARG A 113 6.21 13.53 -11.17
C ARG A 113 6.78 12.52 -10.20
N ALA A 114 6.84 11.25 -10.62
CA ALA A 114 7.45 10.18 -9.84
C ALA A 114 7.96 9.04 -10.73
N ASN A 115 9.12 8.49 -10.39
CA ASN A 115 9.72 7.31 -11.00
C ASN A 115 10.15 6.25 -9.96
N ALA A 116 9.90 6.50 -8.68
CA ALA A 116 10.09 5.56 -7.59
C ALA A 116 8.92 5.63 -6.62
N MET A 117 8.66 4.52 -5.93
CA MET A 117 7.72 4.50 -4.82
C MET A 117 8.21 3.61 -3.68
N THR A 118 7.78 3.95 -2.46
CA THR A 118 7.87 3.11 -1.28
C THR A 118 6.46 2.82 -0.77
N ILE A 119 6.17 1.57 -0.43
CA ILE A 119 4.88 1.13 0.07
C ILE A 119 5.08 0.64 1.50
N ARG A 120 4.28 1.15 2.44
CA ARG A 120 4.17 0.58 3.78
C ARG A 120 3.00 -0.40 3.80
N TYR A 121 3.25 -1.64 4.19
CA TYR A 121 2.29 -2.73 4.08
C TYR A 121 2.40 -3.72 5.23
N SER A 122 1.38 -4.56 5.39
CA SER A 122 1.42 -5.75 6.25
C SER A 122 0.83 -6.95 5.52
N ILE A 123 1.41 -8.13 5.74
CA ILE A 123 0.88 -9.43 5.32
C ILE A 123 0.94 -10.38 6.53
N PRO A 124 0.15 -11.47 6.55
CA PRO A 124 0.19 -12.44 7.64
C PRO A 124 1.60 -12.95 7.96
N ASP A 125 1.85 -13.31 9.21
CA ASP A 125 3.00 -14.13 9.57
C ASP A 125 2.76 -15.61 9.23
N ALA A 126 3.83 -16.40 9.21
CA ALA A 126 3.73 -17.85 9.24
C ALA A 126 3.30 -18.34 10.63
N THR A 127 2.63 -19.50 10.70
CA THR A 127 2.13 -20.06 11.96
C THR A 127 3.22 -20.36 13.00
N THR A 128 4.46 -20.57 12.54
CA THR A 128 5.65 -20.82 13.37
C THR A 128 6.59 -19.61 13.44
N GLY A 129 6.16 -18.44 12.96
CA GLY A 129 7.02 -17.28 12.77
C GLY A 129 7.97 -17.42 11.59
N GLY A 130 8.82 -16.41 11.41
CA GLY A 130 9.79 -16.34 10.30
C GLY A 130 9.25 -15.74 9.01
N GLY A 131 7.96 -15.38 8.98
CA GLY A 131 7.32 -14.71 7.86
C GLY A 131 6.93 -15.62 6.69
N ILE A 132 6.17 -15.03 5.77
CA ILE A 132 5.86 -15.54 4.44
C ILE A 132 6.26 -14.48 3.41
N ASP A 133 6.35 -14.91 2.16
CA ASP A 133 6.38 -14.02 1.01
C ASP A 133 5.03 -14.01 0.30
N ALA A 134 4.63 -12.86 -0.25
CA ALA A 134 3.40 -12.70 -1.00
C ALA A 134 3.57 -11.73 -2.18
N PRO A 135 2.92 -11.97 -3.33
CA PRO A 135 3.05 -11.08 -4.49
C PRO A 135 2.14 -9.85 -4.38
N LEU A 136 2.61 -8.71 -4.90
CA LEU A 136 1.80 -7.52 -5.14
C LEU A 136 2.10 -7.00 -6.55
N THR A 137 1.08 -6.83 -7.39
CA THR A 137 1.25 -6.28 -8.74
C THR A 137 1.07 -4.77 -8.71
N VAL A 138 2.09 -4.05 -9.16
CA VAL A 138 2.11 -2.60 -9.37
C VAL A 138 1.89 -2.32 -10.85
N SER A 139 0.96 -1.42 -11.14
CA SER A 139 0.55 -1.03 -12.48
C SER A 139 0.36 0.48 -12.55
N VAL A 140 0.61 1.10 -13.71
CA VAL A 140 0.39 2.53 -13.89
C VAL A 140 -0.47 2.81 -15.12
N GLU A 141 -1.57 3.54 -14.91
CA GLU A 141 -2.46 4.02 -15.96
C GLU A 141 -2.17 5.51 -16.23
N ARG A 142 -1.94 5.88 -17.49
CA ARG A 142 -1.60 7.28 -17.84
C ARG A 142 -2.83 8.10 -18.18
N HIS A 143 -2.93 9.29 -17.61
CA HIS A 143 -4.13 10.15 -17.73
C HIS A 143 -4.26 10.85 -19.08
N ASP A 144 -3.14 11.13 -19.76
CA ASP A 144 -3.09 12.04 -20.92
C ASP A 144 -3.20 11.36 -22.29
N ARG A 145 -3.35 10.04 -22.34
CA ARG A 145 -3.45 9.31 -23.60
C ARG A 145 -4.92 9.11 -23.97
N ASP A 146 -5.48 10.14 -24.60
CA ASP A 146 -6.52 9.91 -25.62
C ASP A 146 -5.95 8.95 -26.67
N LEU A 147 -6.79 8.10 -27.26
CA LEU A 147 -6.52 6.95 -28.17
C LEU A 147 -6.56 5.55 -27.50
N ASN A 148 -7.80 5.06 -27.31
CA ASN A 148 -8.16 3.63 -27.40
C ASN A 148 -7.51 2.66 -26.40
N ASN A 149 -7.91 2.75 -25.13
CA ASN A 149 -8.01 1.57 -24.25
C ASN A 149 -6.71 0.75 -24.09
N ARG A 150 -5.59 1.41 -23.78
CA ARG A 150 -4.38 0.69 -23.32
C ARG A 150 -4.28 0.75 -21.81
N GLU A 151 -4.92 -0.25 -21.22
CA GLU A 151 -4.59 -0.81 -19.91
C GLU A 151 -3.07 -0.95 -19.77
N ASN A 152 -2.54 -0.52 -18.62
CA ASN A 152 -1.15 -0.63 -18.16
C ASN A 152 -0.12 -1.27 -19.12
N THR A 153 0.83 -0.47 -19.62
CA THR A 153 1.84 -0.98 -20.56
C THR A 153 2.89 -1.91 -19.95
N HIS A 154 3.12 -1.91 -18.62
CA HIS A 154 4.19 -2.70 -17.98
C HIS A 154 3.90 -3.00 -16.49
N PRO A 155 3.02 -3.97 -16.15
CA PRO A 155 2.86 -4.41 -14.76
C PRO A 155 4.16 -5.02 -14.21
N GLN A 156 4.49 -4.65 -12.97
CA GLN A 156 5.59 -5.26 -12.22
C GLN A 156 5.02 -5.95 -10.99
N THR A 157 5.28 -7.24 -10.82
CA THR A 157 4.96 -7.96 -9.58
C THR A 157 6.17 -7.90 -8.66
N ILE A 158 5.99 -7.29 -7.49
CA ILE A 158 6.98 -7.27 -6.42
C ILE A 158 6.65 -8.33 -5.37
N THR A 159 7.68 -8.77 -4.65
CA THR A 159 7.54 -9.65 -3.49
C THR A 159 7.47 -8.82 -2.22
N LEU A 160 6.39 -9.00 -1.47
CA LEU A 160 6.23 -8.56 -0.09
C LEU A 160 6.70 -9.67 0.85
N THR A 161 7.21 -9.32 2.03
CA THR A 161 7.64 -10.29 3.05
C THR A 161 7.28 -9.83 4.46
N SER A 162 6.81 -10.77 5.29
CA SER A 162 6.59 -10.54 6.73
C SER A 162 7.78 -10.96 7.60
N LYS A 163 8.89 -11.42 7.00
CA LYS A 163 10.10 -11.87 7.70
C LYS A 163 10.68 -10.85 8.70
N TYR A 164 10.51 -9.56 8.39
CA TYR A 164 11.03 -8.44 9.19
C TYR A 164 9.95 -7.75 10.03
N SER A 165 8.73 -8.27 9.99
CA SER A 165 7.59 -7.82 10.80
C SER A 165 7.27 -8.87 11.86
N TRP A 166 6.21 -8.64 12.62
CA TRP A 166 5.66 -9.55 13.63
C TRP A 166 6.66 -9.85 14.76
N LEU A 167 6.60 -8.99 15.76
CA LEU A 167 7.26 -9.22 17.03
C LEU A 167 6.24 -9.65 18.08
N TYR A 168 6.65 -10.61 18.89
CA TYR A 168 5.87 -11.21 19.95
C TYR A 168 6.62 -11.08 21.28
N ASN A 169 5.88 -11.33 22.36
CA ASN A 169 6.43 -11.52 23.71
C ASN A 169 7.10 -10.24 24.28
N GLN A 170 7.89 -10.41 25.34
CA GLN A 170 8.55 -9.33 26.08
C GLN A 170 9.86 -8.88 25.40
N TYR A 171 10.30 -7.64 25.65
CA TYR A 171 11.61 -7.15 25.20
C TYR A 171 12.74 -8.11 25.66
N PRO A 172 13.74 -8.47 24.84
CA PRO A 172 14.11 -7.90 23.51
C PRO A 172 13.21 -8.28 22.33
N PHE A 173 12.03 -8.84 22.59
CA PHE A 173 11.05 -9.33 21.63
C PHE A 173 11.56 -10.56 20.88
N THR A 174 10.63 -11.36 20.38
CA THR A 174 10.93 -12.57 19.60
C THR A 174 10.07 -12.61 18.35
N ASN A 175 10.59 -13.20 17.29
CA ASN A 175 9.84 -13.51 16.09
C ASN A 175 9.26 -14.95 16.11
N ASP A 176 9.35 -15.64 17.26
CA ASP A 176 8.69 -16.93 17.49
C ASP A 176 7.33 -16.72 18.19
N PRO A 177 6.20 -16.88 17.48
CA PRO A 177 4.86 -16.76 18.07
C PRO A 177 4.60 -17.77 19.19
N ASN A 178 5.38 -18.86 19.26
CA ASN A 178 5.22 -19.94 20.22
C ASN A 178 6.20 -19.85 21.41
N ALA A 179 6.99 -18.77 21.51
CA ALA A 179 7.93 -18.59 22.60
C ALA A 179 7.25 -18.58 23.99
N GLY A 180 7.94 -19.11 25.00
CA GLY A 180 7.53 -18.96 26.41
C GLY A 180 7.90 -17.57 26.96
N LEU A 181 7.42 -17.24 28.16
CA LEU A 181 7.80 -16.00 28.85
C LEU A 181 9.34 -15.88 28.95
N LEU A 182 9.86 -14.70 28.62
CA LEU A 182 11.30 -14.40 28.75
C LEU A 182 11.63 -13.88 30.16
N HIS A 183 10.71 -13.12 30.74
CA HIS A 183 10.82 -12.41 32.01
C HIS A 183 9.55 -12.62 32.85
N PRO A 184 9.42 -13.75 33.57
CA PRO A 184 8.21 -14.06 34.34
C PRO A 184 7.95 -13.09 35.51
N ASP A 185 8.95 -12.32 35.91
CA ASP A 185 8.94 -11.29 36.95
C ASP A 185 8.53 -9.91 36.44
N TRP A 186 8.25 -9.75 35.14
CA TRP A 186 7.77 -8.50 34.58
C TRP A 186 6.25 -8.44 34.53
N TRP A 187 5.70 -7.23 34.62
CA TRP A 187 4.28 -7.02 34.36
C TRP A 187 4.00 -7.23 32.87
N ILE A 188 2.98 -8.03 32.55
CA ILE A 188 2.56 -8.28 31.17
C ILE A 188 1.09 -7.98 30.96
N THR A 189 0.78 -7.48 29.77
CA THR A 189 -0.57 -7.12 29.39
C THR A 189 -1.46 -8.38 29.26
N GLU A 190 -0.90 -9.58 29.02
CA GLU A 190 -1.65 -10.83 28.76
C GLU A 190 -2.46 -11.29 29.98
N CYS A 191 -1.97 -11.01 31.19
CA CYS A 191 -2.69 -11.27 32.44
C CYS A 191 -2.99 -10.00 33.24
N SER A 192 -2.52 -8.82 32.77
CA SER A 192 -2.51 -7.57 33.54
C SER A 192 -1.86 -7.74 34.92
N CYS A 193 -0.81 -8.55 34.99
CA CYS A 193 -0.21 -9.02 36.22
C CYS A 193 1.30 -9.24 36.05
N VAL A 194 2.01 -9.44 37.16
CA VAL A 194 3.36 -10.03 37.15
C VAL A 194 3.20 -11.54 37.34
N PRO A 195 3.48 -12.40 36.33
CA PRO A 195 3.21 -13.83 36.40
C PRO A 195 3.84 -14.50 37.63
N ALA A 196 5.10 -14.20 37.94
CA ALA A 196 5.83 -14.76 39.08
C ALA A 196 5.26 -14.33 40.45
N SER A 197 4.46 -13.28 40.50
CA SER A 197 3.82 -12.76 41.73
C SER A 197 2.33 -13.07 41.81
N THR A 198 1.78 -13.84 40.86
CA THR A 198 0.35 -14.12 40.76
C THR A 198 0.04 -15.57 41.11
N THR A 199 -0.94 -15.80 41.99
CA THR A 199 -1.38 -17.14 42.41
C THR A 199 -2.89 -17.31 42.18
N PRO A 200 -3.33 -18.35 41.43
CA PRO A 200 -2.49 -19.32 40.71
C PRO A 200 -1.71 -18.66 39.55
N PRO A 201 -0.57 -19.23 39.13
CA PRO A 201 0.17 -18.72 37.98
C PRO A 201 -0.71 -18.63 36.73
N PRO A 202 -0.66 -17.51 35.98
CA PRO A 202 -1.51 -17.34 34.81
C PRO A 202 -1.07 -18.28 33.67
N VAL A 203 -2.04 -18.77 32.90
CA VAL A 203 -1.78 -19.44 31.63
C VAL A 203 -1.82 -18.39 30.52
N ILE A 204 -0.68 -18.19 29.86
CA ILE A 204 -0.59 -17.22 28.76
C ILE A 204 -0.93 -17.92 27.45
N THR A 205 -2.03 -17.49 26.83
CA THR A 205 -2.43 -17.96 25.49
C THR A 205 -1.37 -17.56 24.48
N LYS A 206 -1.02 -18.50 23.61
CA LYS A 206 -0.12 -18.28 22.48
C LYS A 206 -0.91 -18.17 21.16
N PRO A 207 -0.46 -17.37 20.19
CA PRO A 207 0.69 -16.47 20.30
C PRO A 207 0.44 -15.33 21.30
N PHE A 208 1.52 -14.75 21.82
CA PHE A 208 1.43 -13.44 22.48
C PHE A 208 0.80 -12.44 21.52
N ARG A 209 0.26 -11.34 22.05
CA ARG A 209 -0.21 -10.28 21.16
C ARG A 209 0.93 -9.79 20.27
N PRO A 210 0.74 -9.79 18.95
CA PRO A 210 1.73 -9.31 18.01
C PRO A 210 1.80 -7.79 17.99
N MET A 211 2.96 -7.28 17.63
CA MET A 211 3.22 -5.87 17.29
C MET A 211 4.20 -5.81 16.13
N HIS A 212 4.54 -4.61 15.66
CA HIS A 212 5.43 -4.41 14.52
C HIS A 212 4.86 -5.06 13.24
N PHE A 213 3.59 -4.76 12.96
CA PHE A 213 2.83 -5.40 11.88
C PHE A 213 3.31 -5.04 10.49
N TYR A 214 3.89 -3.86 10.32
CA TYR A 214 4.19 -3.29 9.01
C TYR A 214 5.66 -3.45 8.62
N ASN A 215 5.88 -3.53 7.32
CA ASN A 215 7.16 -3.45 6.65
C ASN A 215 7.05 -2.45 5.49
N GLU A 216 8.19 -2.11 4.88
CA GLU A 216 8.24 -1.28 3.70
C GLU A 216 8.84 -2.05 2.52
N GLN A 217 8.36 -1.75 1.31
CA GLN A 217 8.95 -2.24 0.08
C GLN A 217 9.09 -1.07 -0.89
N ARG A 218 10.29 -0.95 -1.47
CA ARG A 218 10.63 0.11 -2.43
C ARG A 218 10.81 -0.47 -3.83
N LEU A 219 10.42 0.28 -4.84
CA LEU A 219 10.65 -0.08 -6.23
C LEU A 219 10.84 1.16 -7.10
N HIS A 220 11.64 1.00 -8.16
CA HIS A 220 11.61 1.92 -9.29
C HIS A 220 10.40 1.57 -10.16
N LEU A 221 9.72 2.59 -10.64
CA LEU A 221 8.70 2.44 -11.66
C LEU A 221 9.38 2.34 -13.04
N HIS A 222 8.69 1.78 -14.02
CA HIS A 222 9.22 1.57 -15.38
C HIS A 222 9.60 2.87 -16.10
N ASP A 223 8.98 4.00 -15.75
CA ASP A 223 9.17 5.30 -16.40
C ASP A 223 8.97 6.42 -15.36
N THR A 224 9.25 7.66 -15.73
CA THR A 224 8.80 8.82 -14.96
C THR A 224 7.37 9.18 -15.34
N TYR A 225 6.46 8.95 -14.41
CA TYR A 225 5.05 9.27 -14.51
C TYR A 225 4.79 10.69 -14.01
N LYS A 226 3.63 11.24 -14.33
CA LYS A 226 3.27 12.63 -14.03
C LYS A 226 2.01 12.72 -13.16
N ALA A 227 1.76 13.93 -12.66
CA ALA A 227 0.50 14.23 -11.98
C ALA A 227 -0.71 13.83 -12.85
N GLY A 228 -1.69 13.18 -12.22
CA GLY A 228 -2.88 12.63 -12.87
C GLY A 228 -2.75 11.15 -13.25
N ASP A 229 -1.54 10.62 -13.46
CA ASP A 229 -1.35 9.18 -13.69
C ASP A 229 -1.75 8.40 -12.43
N VAL A 230 -2.28 7.19 -12.61
CA VAL A 230 -2.82 6.36 -11.54
C VAL A 230 -1.93 5.15 -11.31
N VAL A 231 -1.35 5.05 -10.11
CA VAL A 231 -0.60 3.88 -9.67
C VAL A 231 -1.53 2.95 -8.91
N ARG A 232 -1.77 1.75 -9.45
CA ARG A 232 -2.62 0.72 -8.85
C ARG A 232 -1.78 -0.42 -8.29
N LEU A 233 -2.04 -0.74 -7.03
CA LEU A 233 -1.50 -1.89 -6.29
C LEU A 233 -2.58 -2.95 -6.20
N THR A 234 -2.35 -4.11 -6.81
CA THR A 234 -3.33 -5.21 -6.90
C THR A 234 -2.76 -6.46 -6.27
N VAL A 235 -3.49 -7.07 -5.35
CA VAL A 235 -3.15 -8.41 -4.84
C VAL A 235 -3.53 -9.43 -5.92
N PRO A 236 -2.59 -10.21 -6.49
CA PRO A 236 -2.92 -11.19 -7.52
C PRO A 236 -3.95 -12.21 -7.01
N ALA A 237 -4.84 -12.66 -7.89
CA ALA A 237 -5.92 -13.61 -7.53
C ALA A 237 -5.40 -14.97 -7.02
N ASN A 238 -4.17 -15.34 -7.38
CA ASN A 238 -3.49 -16.55 -6.93
C ASN A 238 -2.53 -16.30 -5.75
N SER A 239 -2.61 -15.14 -5.08
CA SER A 239 -1.79 -14.85 -3.91
C SER A 239 -2.03 -15.88 -2.80
N ASN A 240 -0.95 -16.26 -2.12
CA ASN A 240 -0.95 -17.18 -0.98
C ASN A 240 -1.25 -16.47 0.35
N ALA A 241 -1.20 -15.14 0.40
CA ALA A 241 -1.56 -14.39 1.60
C ALA A 241 -3.08 -14.26 1.71
N ALA A 242 -3.64 -14.58 2.88
CA ALA A 242 -5.06 -14.46 3.15
C ALA A 242 -5.56 -13.00 3.04
N TRP A 243 -4.68 -12.04 3.33
CA TRP A 243 -4.92 -10.61 3.21
C TRP A 243 -3.60 -9.87 2.99
N THR A 244 -3.70 -8.64 2.49
CA THR A 244 -2.59 -7.68 2.40
C THR A 244 -3.14 -6.33 2.82
N VAL A 245 -2.56 -5.72 3.85
CA VAL A 245 -2.91 -4.36 4.26
C VAL A 245 -1.91 -3.41 3.63
N ILE A 246 -2.41 -2.36 2.98
CA ILE A 246 -1.61 -1.24 2.49
C ILE A 246 -1.95 -0.03 3.35
N ASP A 247 -0.94 0.54 3.98
CA ASP A 247 -1.03 1.69 4.90
C ASP A 247 -0.91 3.00 4.13
N LEU A 248 0.25 3.22 3.52
CA LEU A 248 0.55 4.40 2.71
C LEU A 248 1.47 4.05 1.54
N ALA A 249 1.57 5.00 0.61
CA ALA A 249 2.59 5.00 -0.43
C ALA A 249 3.28 6.37 -0.52
N ASP A 250 4.61 6.35 -0.57
CA ASP A 250 5.44 7.49 -0.89
C ASP A 250 5.82 7.46 -2.37
N PHE A 251 5.68 8.58 -3.05
CA PHE A 251 6.07 8.77 -4.45
C PHE A 251 7.18 9.79 -4.57
N GLN A 252 8.20 9.48 -5.37
CA GLN A 252 9.37 10.33 -5.54
C GLN A 252 9.86 10.35 -7.00
N GLU A 253 10.32 11.51 -7.46
CA GLU A 253 11.22 11.61 -8.61
C GLU A 253 12.67 11.55 -8.10
N ILE A 254 13.36 10.45 -8.40
CA ILE A 254 14.77 10.24 -8.08
C ILE A 254 15.63 10.45 -9.32
N ASP A 255 16.84 10.96 -9.10
CA ASP A 255 17.86 11.07 -10.13
C ASP A 255 18.48 9.69 -10.45
N GLY A 256 19.17 9.63 -11.60
CA GLY A 256 20.03 8.48 -11.91
C GLY A 256 21.20 8.36 -10.93
N PRO A 257 21.88 7.20 -10.88
CA PRO A 257 23.05 7.02 -10.04
C PRO A 257 24.11 8.10 -10.30
N ALA A 258 24.64 8.69 -9.24
CA ALA A 258 25.72 9.67 -9.34
C ALA A 258 26.96 9.04 -9.99
N PRO A 259 27.70 9.77 -10.84
CA PRO A 259 28.96 9.28 -11.39
C PRO A 259 30.02 9.15 -10.31
N GLN A 260 31.06 8.37 -10.59
CA GLN A 260 32.24 8.30 -9.72
C GLN A 260 32.87 9.70 -9.58
N PRO A 261 33.06 10.21 -8.34
CA PRO A 261 33.73 11.49 -8.13
C PRO A 261 35.19 11.47 -8.59
N GLU A 262 35.72 12.62 -8.99
CA GLU A 262 37.18 12.79 -9.07
C GLU A 262 37.84 12.52 -7.71
N HIS A 263 39.13 12.17 -7.71
CA HIS A 263 39.87 11.85 -6.49
C HIS A 263 39.26 10.72 -5.64
N SER A 264 38.69 9.69 -6.29
CA SER A 264 38.09 8.52 -5.63
C SER A 264 38.65 7.17 -6.13
N VAL A 265 38.41 6.10 -5.37
CA VAL A 265 38.64 4.70 -5.77
C VAL A 265 37.35 3.90 -5.65
N SER A 266 37.03 3.11 -6.69
CA SER A 266 35.83 2.27 -6.69
C SER A 266 36.07 0.93 -5.97
N VAL A 267 35.12 0.48 -5.15
CA VAL A 267 35.15 -0.87 -4.54
C VAL A 267 35.23 -1.99 -5.58
N THR A 268 34.72 -1.78 -6.80
CA THR A 268 34.78 -2.77 -7.88
C THR A 268 36.18 -2.98 -8.44
N HIS A 269 37.10 -2.01 -8.29
CA HIS A 269 38.51 -2.19 -8.65
C HIS A 269 39.22 -3.20 -7.73
N PHE A 270 38.65 -3.46 -6.55
CA PHE A 270 39.15 -4.42 -5.57
C PHE A 270 38.35 -5.74 -5.56
N GLY A 271 37.47 -5.94 -6.55
CA GLY A 271 36.72 -7.18 -6.73
C GLY A 271 35.36 -7.24 -6.05
N ALA A 272 34.83 -6.11 -5.56
CA ALA A 272 33.45 -6.07 -5.06
C ALA A 272 32.46 -6.45 -6.17
N ASP A 273 31.47 -7.26 -5.83
CA ASP A 273 30.51 -7.83 -6.78
C ASP A 273 29.18 -7.05 -6.76
N PRO A 274 28.91 -6.21 -7.78
CA PRO A 274 27.71 -5.37 -7.83
C PRO A 274 26.42 -6.16 -8.14
N SER A 275 26.51 -7.48 -8.39
CA SER A 275 25.34 -8.35 -8.52
C SER A 275 24.80 -8.81 -7.16
N GLY A 276 25.61 -8.71 -6.10
CA GLY A 276 25.27 -9.19 -4.77
C GLY A 276 25.37 -10.70 -4.58
N MET A 277 25.86 -11.45 -5.58
CA MET A 277 25.99 -12.91 -5.49
C MET A 277 27.16 -13.38 -4.62
N ARG A 278 28.18 -12.54 -4.44
CA ARG A 278 29.39 -12.86 -3.67
C ARG A 278 29.65 -11.82 -2.60
N ASP A 279 30.18 -12.28 -1.47
CA ASP A 279 30.60 -11.41 -0.38
C ASP A 279 31.66 -10.42 -0.88
N SER A 280 31.38 -9.14 -0.68
CA SER A 280 32.21 -8.00 -1.09
C SER A 280 32.97 -7.39 0.08
N ALA A 281 32.84 -7.92 1.30
CA ALA A 281 33.42 -7.32 2.50
C ALA A 281 34.95 -7.12 2.40
N ASN A 282 35.69 -8.09 1.83
CA ASN A 282 37.15 -7.96 1.64
C ASN A 282 37.51 -6.88 0.62
N ALA A 283 36.73 -6.74 -0.45
CA ALA A 283 36.96 -5.70 -1.46
C ALA A 283 36.70 -4.31 -0.90
N PHE A 284 35.70 -4.17 -0.02
CA PHE A 284 35.43 -2.93 0.70
C PHE A 284 36.60 -2.57 1.63
N ASP A 285 37.12 -3.51 2.43
CA ASP A 285 38.28 -3.26 3.30
C ASP A 285 39.50 -2.79 2.49
N LEU A 286 39.79 -3.43 1.35
CA LEU A 286 40.91 -3.04 0.48
C LEU A 286 40.72 -1.65 -0.14
N ALA A 287 39.49 -1.32 -0.54
CA ALA A 287 39.15 0.00 -1.05
C ALA A 287 39.35 1.08 0.02
N ILE A 288 38.89 0.82 1.26
CA ILE A 288 39.04 1.72 2.41
C ILE A 288 40.52 1.93 2.73
N GLN A 289 41.32 0.86 2.81
CA GLN A 289 42.75 0.96 3.07
C GLN A 289 43.47 1.78 2.00
N THR A 290 43.15 1.56 0.72
CA THR A 290 43.75 2.30 -0.39
C THR A 290 43.33 3.77 -0.40
N ALA A 291 42.05 4.04 -0.16
CA ALA A 291 41.50 5.37 -0.05
C ALA A 291 42.18 6.15 1.08
N LYS A 292 42.31 5.55 2.27
CA LYS A 292 42.99 6.14 3.43
C LYS A 292 44.46 6.44 3.15
N ALA A 293 45.19 5.51 2.53
CA ALA A 293 46.60 5.69 2.21
C ALA A 293 46.88 6.76 1.14
N SER A 294 45.88 7.12 0.32
CA SER A 294 46.03 8.05 -0.79
C SER A 294 45.17 9.31 -0.67
N ASP A 295 44.55 9.54 0.49
CA ASP A 295 43.63 10.65 0.76
C ASP A 295 42.52 10.78 -0.31
N LYS A 296 41.91 9.65 -0.64
CA LYS A 296 40.83 9.54 -1.64
C LYS A 296 39.51 9.16 -1.01
N THR A 297 38.42 9.45 -1.70
CA THR A 297 37.09 8.96 -1.34
C THR A 297 36.90 7.51 -1.82
N VAL A 298 36.24 6.67 -1.02
CA VAL A 298 35.73 5.37 -1.50
C VAL A 298 34.42 5.60 -2.25
N TYR A 299 34.35 5.15 -3.50
CA TYR A 299 33.15 5.19 -4.31
C TYR A 299 32.51 3.79 -4.40
N ILE A 300 31.21 3.74 -4.20
CA ILE A 300 30.39 2.53 -4.36
C ILE A 300 29.46 2.77 -5.55
N PRO A 301 29.70 2.14 -6.72
CA PRO A 301 28.83 2.32 -7.87
C PRO A 301 27.44 1.72 -7.63
N ALA A 302 26.49 2.03 -8.52
CA ALA A 302 25.18 1.38 -8.51
C ALA A 302 25.31 -0.15 -8.59
N GLY A 303 24.60 -0.85 -7.70
CA GLY A 303 24.61 -2.30 -7.60
C GLY A 303 24.08 -2.79 -6.26
N MET A 304 23.97 -4.10 -6.12
CA MET A 304 23.78 -4.75 -4.84
C MET A 304 25.11 -5.37 -4.42
N PHE A 305 25.51 -5.16 -3.18
CA PHE A 305 26.75 -5.73 -2.65
C PHE A 305 26.41 -6.52 -1.41
N GLN A 306 26.69 -7.83 -1.43
CA GLN A 306 26.56 -8.64 -0.24
C GLN A 306 27.73 -8.33 0.68
N VAL A 307 27.44 -8.04 1.95
CA VAL A 307 28.43 -7.75 2.97
C VAL A 307 28.06 -8.53 4.23
N ASN A 308 28.82 -9.57 4.52
CA ASN A 308 28.45 -10.56 5.56
C ASN A 308 29.02 -10.26 6.95
N ARG A 309 29.69 -9.12 7.11
CA ARG A 309 30.28 -8.68 8.39
C ARG A 309 30.27 -7.16 8.48
N HIS A 310 30.49 -6.66 9.69
CA HIS A 310 30.70 -5.25 9.92
C HIS A 310 31.95 -4.75 9.16
N ILE A 311 31.81 -3.62 8.46
CA ILE A 311 32.90 -2.91 7.78
C ILE A 311 33.41 -1.82 8.70
N ILE A 312 34.72 -1.77 8.90
CA ILE A 312 35.39 -0.78 9.75
C ILE A 312 35.97 0.30 8.84
N VAL A 313 35.70 1.57 9.14
CA VAL A 313 36.07 2.75 8.32
C VAL A 313 36.94 3.76 9.07
N ASP A 314 37.46 3.40 10.25
CA ASP A 314 38.30 4.27 11.09
C ASP A 314 39.76 4.40 10.59
#